data_AF-A0A938F0M2-F1
#
_entry.id   AF-A0A938F0M2-F1
#
_cell.length_a   1.000
_cell.length_b   1.000
_cell.length_c   1.000
_cell.angle_alpha   90.00
_cell.angle_beta   90.00
_cell.angle_gamma   90.00
#
_symmetry.space_group_name_H-M   'P 1'
#
loop_
_entity.id
_entity.type
_entity.pdbx_description
1 polymer ?
#
loop_
_entity_poly.entity_id
_entity_poly.type
_entity_poly.pdbx_seq_one_letter_code
_entity_poly.pdbx_strand_id
1 'polypeptide(L)' 'MELIKDDKFDSYNSPNSVGIVKTRYHTFAFPPDELALSSGKKLGPITIAYETYGVLNKNKSNAILVFHALSG' A
#
# COMPACT_ATOMS: atom_id res chain seq x y z
N MET A 1 -22.35 -21.97 35.23
CA MET A 1 -23.02 -22.67 34.13
C MET A 1 -22.64 -21.94 32.87
N GLU A 2 -21.74 -22.58 32.13
CA GLU A 2 -20.98 -22.06 31.00
C GLU A 2 -21.89 -21.97 29.77
N LEU A 3 -21.84 -20.85 29.04
CA LEU A 3 -22.29 -20.79 27.65
C LEU A 3 -21.17 -20.14 26.84
N ILE A 4 -20.24 -21.01 26.44
CA ILE A 4 -19.49 -21.06 25.19
C ILE A 4 -19.18 -19.69 24.56
N LYS A 5 -17.91 -19.28 24.72
CA LYS A 5 -17.26 -18.33 23.83
C LYS A 5 -17.26 -18.94 22.44
N ASP A 6 -17.86 -18.24 21.47
CA ASP A 6 -17.59 -18.50 20.06
C ASP A 6 -16.10 -18.23 19.80
N ASP A 7 -15.27 -19.26 19.98
CA ASP A 7 -13.90 -19.31 19.47
C ASP A 7 -13.94 -19.37 17.94
N LYS A 8 -14.30 -18.24 17.31
CA LYS A 8 -13.82 -17.99 15.96
C LYS A 8 -12.33 -17.73 16.08
N PHE A 9 -11.54 -18.71 15.66
CA PHE A 9 -10.12 -18.53 15.42
C PHE A 9 -9.96 -17.44 14.35
N ASP A 10 -9.74 -16.19 14.77
CA ASP A 10 -9.46 -15.07 13.88
C ASP A 10 -8.11 -15.29 13.21
N SER A 11 -8.12 -16.07 12.12
CA SER A 11 -6.93 -16.50 11.37
C SER A 11 -6.06 -15.37 10.84
N TYR A 12 -6.58 -14.13 10.85
CA TYR A 12 -5.89 -12.92 10.42
C TYR A 12 -5.12 -12.20 11.54
N ASN A 13 -5.39 -12.54 12.81
CA ASN A 13 -4.88 -11.83 13.98
C ASN A 13 -3.74 -12.61 14.65
N SER A 14 -2.86 -13.21 13.85
CA SER A 14 -1.63 -13.80 14.36
C SER A 14 -0.64 -12.68 14.74
N PRO A 15 0.20 -12.86 15.77
CA PRO A 15 1.15 -11.82 16.21
C PRO A 15 2.18 -11.44 15.14
N ASN A 16 2.30 -12.24 14.07
CA ASN A 16 3.23 -12.01 12.95
C ASN A 16 2.53 -11.52 11.66
N SER A 17 1.23 -11.20 11.73
CA SER A 17 0.45 -10.69 10.62
C SER A 17 0.30 -9.17 10.74
N VAL A 18 0.28 -8.48 9.60
CA VAL A 18 -0.07 -7.05 9.50
C VAL A 18 -1.58 -6.82 9.41
N GLY A 19 -2.38 -7.90 9.45
CA GLY A 19 -3.82 -7.86 9.33
C GLY A 19 -4.30 -7.54 7.91
N ILE A 20 -5.57 -7.14 7.79
CA ILE A 20 -6.17 -6.74 6.51
C ILE A 20 -5.68 -5.34 6.17
N VAL A 21 -5.10 -5.20 4.98
CA VAL A 21 -4.68 -3.91 4.42
C VAL A 21 -5.61 -3.44 3.30
N LYS A 22 -5.59 -2.14 3.03
CA LYS A 22 -6.42 -1.51 1.99
C LYS A 22 -5.54 -0.88 0.94
N THR A 23 -5.74 -1.28 -0.32
CA THR A 23 -5.13 -0.62 -1.47
C THR A 23 -5.55 0.84 -1.55
N ARG A 24 -4.56 1.71 -1.71
CA ARG A 24 -4.70 3.15 -1.87
C ARG A 24 -4.30 3.54 -3.28
N TYR A 25 -4.89 4.62 -3.79
CA TYR A 25 -4.59 5.13 -5.11
C TYR A 25 -4.11 6.57 -5.01
N HIS A 26 -3.07 6.91 -5.77
CA HIS A 26 -2.61 8.27 -5.93
C HIS A 26 -2.49 8.60 -7.40
N THR A 27 -3.17 9.66 -7.85
CA THR A 27 -3.13 10.13 -9.24
C THR A 27 -2.27 11.38 -9.31
N PHE A 28 -1.33 11.41 -10.26
CA PHE A 28 -0.41 12.53 -10.48
C PHE A 28 -0.12 12.69 -11.98
N ALA A 29 0.78 13.61 -12.33
CA ALA A 29 1.16 13.92 -13.71
C ALA A 29 -0.01 14.41 -14.59
N PHE A 30 -0.83 15.32 -14.05
CA PHE A 30 -1.90 15.97 -14.81
C PHE A 30 -1.32 17.00 -15.81
N PRO A 31 -1.97 17.23 -16.97
CA PRO A 31 -1.55 18.28 -17.90
C PRO A 31 -1.51 19.66 -17.21
N PRO A 32 -0.49 20.50 -17.46
CA PRO A 32 0.61 20.32 -18.42
C PRO A 32 1.82 19.52 -17.90
N ASP A 33 1.85 19.15 -16.63
CA ASP A 33 2.97 18.53 -15.91
C ASP A 33 2.98 17.00 -16.04
N GLU A 34 2.83 16.50 -17.27
CA GLU A 34 2.88 15.07 -17.59
C GLU A 34 4.27 14.47 -17.32
N LEU A 35 4.32 13.17 -17.00
CA LEU A 35 5.57 12.48 -16.69
C LEU A 35 6.39 12.27 -17.96
N ALA A 36 7.60 12.84 -18.01
CA ALA A 36 8.55 12.60 -19.09
C ALA A 36 9.20 11.20 -18.95
N LEU A 37 9.04 10.37 -19.97
CA LEU A 37 9.63 9.04 -20.02
C LEU A 37 11.02 9.09 -20.67
N SER A 38 11.88 8.13 -20.34
CA SER A 38 13.22 8.00 -20.95
C SER A 38 13.18 7.78 -22.47
N SER A 39 12.04 7.32 -23.01
CA SER A 39 11.80 7.20 -24.45
C SER A 39 11.50 8.54 -25.16
N GLY A 40 11.43 9.65 -24.42
CA GLY A 40 11.10 10.98 -24.94
C GLY A 40 9.60 11.29 -25.05
N LYS A 41 8.73 10.31 -24.72
CA LYS A 41 7.28 10.51 -24.67
C LYS A 41 6.83 11.08 -23.32
N LYS A 42 5.61 11.63 -23.29
CA LYS A 42 4.94 12.06 -22.05
C LYS A 42 3.78 11.12 -21.73
N LEU A 43 3.52 10.93 -20.44
CA LEU A 43 2.42 10.10 -19.94
C LEU A 43 1.72 10.83 -18.79
N GLY A 44 0.40 11.00 -18.91
CA GLY A 44 -0.40 11.66 -17.89
C GLY A 44 -1.90 11.65 -18.22
N PRO A 45 -2.78 11.68 -17.21
CA PRO A 45 -2.50 11.44 -15.78
C PRO A 45 -2.19 9.97 -15.49
N ILE A 46 -1.43 9.72 -14.42
CA ILE A 46 -1.01 8.37 -13.99
C ILE A 46 -1.55 8.10 -12.59
N THR A 47 -2.19 6.94 -12.43
CA THR A 47 -2.67 6.45 -11.12
C THR A 47 -1.79 5.31 -10.64
N ILE A 48 -1.20 5.46 -9.46
CA ILE A 48 -0.45 4.40 -8.77
C ILE A 48 -1.32 3.79 -7.68
N ALA A 49 -1.43 2.46 -7.69
CA ALA A 49 -1.97 1.68 -6.59
C ALA A 49 -0.83 1.29 -5.64
N TYR A 50 -1.01 1.48 -4.34
CA TYR A 50 -0.01 1.14 -3.32
C TYR A 50 -0.67 0.79 -1.98
N GLU A 51 0.11 0.16 -1.11
CA GLU A 51 -0.28 -0.15 0.26
C GLU A 51 0.76 0.39 1.23
N THR A 52 0.34 0.66 2.46
CA THR A 52 1.21 1.17 3.51
C THR A 52 1.09 0.31 4.74
N TYR A 53 2.23 -0.07 5.29
CA TYR A 53 2.34 -0.93 6.46
C TYR A 53 3.04 -0.15 7.57
N GLY A 54 2.39 -0.05 8.73
CA GLY A 54 2.87 0.77 9.85
C GLY A 54 2.56 2.26 9.72
N VAL A 55 3.31 3.09 10.47
CA VAL A 55 3.06 4.54 10.59
C VAL A 55 4.35 5.33 10.36
N LEU A 56 4.26 6.39 9.57
CA LEU A 56 5.35 7.32 9.33
C LEU A 56 5.63 8.16 10.58
N ASN A 57 6.89 8.28 10.99
CA ASN A 57 7.28 9.12 12.12
C ASN A 57 7.18 10.62 11.78
N LYS A 58 7.22 11.49 12.80
CA LYS A 58 7.10 12.95 12.61
C LYS A 58 8.15 13.53 11.66
N ASN A 59 9.36 12.98 11.69
CA ASN A 59 10.49 13.44 10.88
C ASN A 59 10.50 12.82 9.47
N LYS A 60 9.55 11.94 9.16
CA LYS A 60 9.43 11.17 7.91
C LYS A 60 10.68 10.36 7.54
N SER A 61 11.45 9.92 8.54
CA SER A 61 12.75 9.25 8.34
C SER A 61 12.71 7.73 8.32
N ASN A 62 11.53 7.12 8.48
CA ASN A 62 11.34 5.67 8.58
C ASN A 62 10.57 5.06 7.39
N ALA A 63 10.51 5.75 6.24
CA ALA A 63 9.88 5.22 5.05
C ALA A 63 10.77 4.19 4.35
N ILE A 64 10.19 3.04 4.00
CA ILE A 64 10.84 1.99 3.21
C ILE A 64 9.95 1.72 2.00
N LEU A 65 10.54 1.72 0.80
CA LEU A 65 9.85 1.37 -0.45
C LEU A 65 10.16 -0.08 -0.82
N VAL A 66 9.12 -0.89 -0.99
CA VAL A 66 9.23 -2.28 -1.42
C VAL A 66 8.80 -2.37 -2.88
N PHE A 67 9.66 -2.92 -3.72
CA PHE A 67 9.35 -3.21 -5.12
C PHE A 67 8.86 -4.65 -5.27
N HIS A 68 7.87 -4.85 -6.14
CA HIS A 68 7.38 -6.18 -6.49
C HIS A 68 8.23 -6.80 -7.61
N ALA A 69 8.22 -8.13 -7.68
CA ALA A 69 8.78 -8.87 -8.82
C ALA A 69 7.88 -8.73 -10.06
N LEU A 70 8.31 -9.24 -11.22
CA LEU A 70 7.56 -9.10 -12.48
C LEU A 70 6.12 -9.63 -12.41
N SER A 71 5.88 -10.71 -11.66
CA SER A 71 4.56 -11.33 -11.46
C SER A 71 4.01 -11.10 -10.05
N GLY A 72 4.54 -10.09 -9.35
CA GLY A 72 4.14 -9.75 -7.99
C GLY A 72 2.72 -9.23 -7.87
#